data_AF-A0AAN3ZJ15-F1
#
_entry.id   AF-A0AAN3ZJ15-F1
#
_cell.length_a   1.000
_cell.length_b   1.000
_cell.length_c   1.000
_cell.angle_alpha   90.00
_cell.angle_beta   90.00
_cell.angle_gamma   90.00
#
_symmetry.space_group_name_H-M   'P 1'
#
loop_
_entity.id
_entity.type
_entity.pdbx_description
1 polymer ?
#
loop_
_entity_poly.entity_id
_entity_poly.type
_entity_poly.pdbx_seq_one_letter_code
_entity_poly.pdbx_strand_id
1 'polypeptide(L)'
;MKAFPETFLWGGATAANQVEGAWLEDGKGITTSDLQPHGVMGKMEPRILGKENIKDVAIDFYHRYPEDIALFAEMGFTCLRISIAWARIFPQGDEAEPNEAGLA
;
A
#
# COMPACT_ATOMS: atom_id res chain seq x y z
N MET A 1 33.47 -21.89 6.19
CA MET A 1 32.22 -21.15 6.49
C MET A 1 31.25 -21.36 5.33
N LYS A 2 29.96 -21.56 5.59
CA LYS A 2 28.93 -21.51 4.54
C LYS A 2 28.40 -20.07 4.47
N ALA A 3 28.40 -19.49 3.28
CA ALA A 3 27.84 -18.16 3.02
C ALA A 3 26.51 -18.31 2.27
N PHE A 4 25.71 -17.23 2.24
CA PHE A 4 24.56 -17.16 1.34
C PHE A 4 25.04 -17.14 -0.13
N PRO A 5 24.19 -17.60 -1.08
CA PRO A 5 24.46 -17.40 -2.50
C PRO A 5 24.70 -15.92 -2.82
N GLU A 6 25.59 -15.62 -3.77
CA GLU A 6 25.82 -14.25 -4.24
C GLU A 6 24.54 -13.61 -4.82
N THR A 7 23.62 -14.44 -5.31
CA THR A 7 22.33 -14.04 -5.86
C THR A 7 21.21 -13.99 -4.81
N PHE A 8 21.53 -14.04 -3.51
CA PHE A 8 20.51 -13.97 -2.47
C PHE A 8 19.85 -12.57 -2.47
N LEU A 9 18.53 -12.55 -2.48
CA LEU A 9 17.74 -11.32 -2.54
C LEU A 9 17.47 -10.80 -1.12
N TRP A 10 18.30 -9.86 -0.67
CA TRP A 10 18.08 -9.13 0.57
C TRP A 10 17.12 -7.98 0.31
N GLY A 11 16.14 -7.80 1.19
CA GLY A 11 15.12 -6.81 0.94
C GLY A 11 14.12 -6.66 2.06
N GLY A 12 13.03 -5.97 1.74
CA GLY A 12 11.91 -5.72 2.64
C GLY A 12 10.57 -6.03 1.99
N ALA A 13 9.53 -6.05 2.81
CA ALA A 13 8.17 -6.33 2.38
C ALA A 13 7.19 -5.33 2.99
N THR A 14 6.28 -4.82 2.16
CA THR A 14 5.17 -3.96 2.56
C THR A 14 3.87 -4.44 1.90
N ALA A 15 2.74 -3.87 2.33
CA ALA A 15 1.45 -4.03 1.66
C ALA A 15 0.78 -2.66 1.54
N ALA A 16 0.18 -2.40 0.38
CA ALA A 16 -0.43 -1.12 0.00
C ALA A 16 -1.35 -0.56 1.09
N ASN A 17 -2.30 -1.38 1.55
CA ASN A 17 -3.27 -0.98 2.57
C ASN A 17 -2.66 -0.73 3.96
N GLN A 18 -1.38 -1.03 4.18
CA GLN A 18 -0.68 -0.76 5.43
C GLN A 18 0.15 0.51 5.36
N VAL A 19 0.63 0.89 4.18
CA VAL A 19 1.64 1.96 4.05
C VAL A 19 1.24 3.12 3.16
N GLU A 20 0.44 2.90 2.10
CA GLU A 20 0.16 3.93 1.09
C GLU A 20 -0.61 5.12 1.66
N GLY A 21 -1.79 4.86 2.24
CA GLY A 21 -2.72 5.94 2.56
C GLY A 21 -3.42 6.47 1.31
N ALA A 22 -3.62 7.79 1.25
CA ALA A 22 -4.24 8.50 0.13
C ALA A 22 -5.56 7.86 -0.33
N TRP A 23 -6.42 7.52 0.64
CA TRP A 23 -7.55 6.61 0.42
C TRP A 23 -8.65 7.13 -0.52
N LEU A 24 -8.68 8.44 -0.79
CA LEU A 24 -9.62 9.13 -1.71
C LEU A 24 -8.96 9.66 -2.98
N GLU A 25 -7.64 9.50 -3.14
CA GLU A 25 -6.91 10.09 -4.26
C GLU A 25 -6.92 9.17 -5.47
N ASP A 26 -6.85 9.78 -6.65
CA ASP A 26 -6.66 9.12 -7.94
C ASP A 26 -7.64 7.97 -8.19
N GLY A 27 -8.89 8.16 -7.78
CA GLY A 27 -9.98 7.24 -8.08
C GLY A 27 -9.98 5.94 -7.28
N LYS A 28 -9.17 5.82 -6.22
CA LYS A 28 -9.16 4.60 -5.37
C LYS A 28 -10.54 4.30 -4.79
N GLY A 29 -10.97 3.03 -4.93
CA GLY A 29 -12.18 2.50 -4.30
C GLY A 29 -12.02 2.14 -2.82
N ILE A 30 -13.16 1.87 -2.17
CA ILE A 30 -13.21 1.43 -0.76
C ILE A 30 -12.88 -0.07 -0.69
N THR A 31 -11.93 -0.42 0.17
CA THR A 31 -11.54 -1.81 0.46
C THR A 31 -12.12 -2.30 1.78
N THR A 32 -12.09 -3.61 2.02
CA THR A 32 -12.39 -4.19 3.33
C THR A 32 -11.48 -3.65 4.44
N SER A 33 -10.23 -3.33 4.11
CA SER A 33 -9.28 -2.72 5.06
C SER A 33 -9.68 -1.30 5.44
N ASP A 34 -10.26 -0.53 4.51
CA ASP A 34 -10.73 0.84 4.79
C ASP A 34 -11.91 0.83 5.78
N LEU A 35 -12.61 -0.30 5.92
CA LEU A 35 -13.66 -0.51 6.92
C LEU A 35 -13.12 -0.86 8.31
N GLN A 36 -11.80 -0.89 8.53
CA GLN A 36 -11.19 -1.26 9.82
C GLN A 36 -10.39 -0.08 10.41
N PRO A 37 -11.06 0.93 10.99
CA PRO A 37 -10.41 2.18 11.44
C PRO A 37 -9.39 2.00 12.55
N HIS A 38 -9.43 0.87 13.26
CA HIS A 38 -8.53 0.55 14.37
C HIS A 38 -7.63 -0.67 14.06
N GLY A 39 -7.47 -1.00 12.77
CA GLY A 39 -6.63 -2.10 12.31
C GLY A 39 -7.32 -3.46 12.31
N VAL A 40 -6.56 -4.49 11.92
CA VAL A 40 -7.10 -5.82 11.58
C VAL A 40 -7.81 -6.53 12.74
N MET A 41 -7.42 -6.22 13.98
CA MET A 41 -8.03 -6.75 15.20
C MET A 41 -9.23 -5.91 15.68
N GLY A 42 -9.46 -4.75 15.06
CA GLY A 42 -10.58 -3.87 15.34
C GLY A 42 -11.88 -4.33 14.68
N LYS A 43 -13.00 -3.74 15.10
CA LYS A 43 -14.30 -3.98 14.48
C LYS A 43 -14.35 -3.36 13.09
N MET A 44 -15.10 -4.02 12.21
CA MET A 44 -15.44 -3.44 10.92
C MET A 44 -16.53 -2.38 11.15
N GLU A 45 -16.32 -1.20 10.57
CA GLU A 45 -17.18 -0.04 10.70
C GLU A 45 -17.41 0.59 9.32
N PRO A 46 -18.62 1.07 9.00
CA PRO A 46 -18.86 1.82 7.78
C PRO A 46 -17.95 3.05 7.69
N ARG A 47 -17.51 3.42 6.48
CA ARG A 47 -16.79 4.69 6.26
C ARG A 47 -17.73 5.86 6.54
N ILE A 48 -17.30 6.74 7.44
CA ILE A 48 -17.94 8.02 7.72
C ILE A 48 -16.90 9.11 7.44
N LEU A 49 -17.17 9.98 6.47
CA LEU A 49 -16.24 11.05 6.10
C LEU A 49 -15.94 11.94 7.31
N GLY A 50 -14.66 12.24 7.54
CA GLY A 50 -14.20 13.03 8.68
C GLY A 50 -14.06 12.26 9.99
N LYS A 51 -14.47 10.98 10.05
CA LYS A 51 -14.12 10.09 11.16
C LYS A 51 -12.71 9.55 10.94
N GLU A 52 -11.87 9.63 11.97
CA GLU A 52 -10.51 9.12 11.96
C GLU A 52 -10.46 7.63 11.58
N ASN A 53 -9.47 7.28 10.76
CA ASN A 53 -9.15 5.91 10.42
C ASN A 53 -7.65 5.82 10.10
N ILE A 54 -6.99 4.82 10.67
CA ILE A 54 -5.53 4.62 10.49
C ILE A 54 -5.10 4.40 9.03
N LYS A 55 -6.04 4.11 8.13
CA LYS A 55 -5.81 3.85 6.71
C LYS A 55 -5.88 5.09 5.84
N ASP A 56 -6.40 6.20 6.37
CA ASP A 56 -6.62 7.40 5.57
C ASP A 56 -5.29 7.96 5.03
N VAL A 57 -4.28 8.02 5.91
CA VAL A 57 -2.91 8.46 5.59
C VAL A 57 -1.89 7.33 5.75
N ALA A 58 -2.12 6.37 6.64
CA ALA A 58 -1.13 5.33 6.98
C ALA A 58 0.24 5.94 7.36
N ILE A 59 1.32 5.58 6.66
CA ILE A 59 2.63 6.25 6.79
C ILE A 59 2.95 7.14 5.59
N ASP A 60 1.96 7.38 4.74
CA ASP A 60 2.02 8.24 3.55
C ASP A 60 3.02 7.78 2.48
N PHE A 61 3.19 6.46 2.34
CA PHE A 61 4.06 5.91 1.29
C PHE A 61 3.58 6.30 -0.11
N TYR A 62 2.29 6.58 -0.31
CA TYR A 62 1.75 7.02 -1.59
C TYR A 62 2.45 8.26 -2.15
N HIS A 63 2.76 9.24 -1.27
CA HIS A 63 3.44 10.47 -1.66
C HIS A 63 4.96 10.40 -1.48
N ARG A 64 5.43 9.56 -0.54
CA ARG A 64 6.83 9.52 -0.09
C ARG A 64 7.64 8.35 -0.64
N TYR A 65 7.04 7.51 -1.48
CA TYR A 65 7.74 6.34 -2.02
C TYR A 65 9.07 6.68 -2.70
N PRO A 66 9.28 7.83 -3.38
CA PRO A 66 10.58 8.13 -3.98
C PRO A 66 11.69 8.23 -2.93
N GLU A 67 11.43 8.95 -1.83
CA GLU A 67 12.37 9.09 -0.71
C GLU A 67 12.56 7.78 0.05
N ASP A 68 11.48 7.04 0.29
CA ASP A 68 11.53 5.77 1.02
C ASP A 68 12.27 4.69 0.21
N ILE A 69 12.11 4.65 -1.11
CA ILE A 69 12.90 3.78 -2.00
C ILE A 69 14.39 4.16 -1.97
N ALA A 70 14.72 5.46 -1.89
CA ALA A 70 16.11 5.89 -1.75
C ALA A 70 16.75 5.38 -0.44
N LEU A 71 16.00 5.41 0.66
CA LEU A 71 16.43 4.84 1.95
C LEU A 71 16.61 3.31 1.87
N PHE A 72 15.72 2.59 1.19
CA PHE A 72 15.87 1.14 0.98
C PHE A 72 17.12 0.82 0.15
N ALA A 73 17.42 1.63 -0.86
CA ALA A 73 18.64 1.50 -1.65
C ALA A 73 19.90 1.78 -0.80
N GLU A 74 19.86 2.78 0.09
CA GLU A 74 20.95 3.07 1.04
C GLU A 74 21.25 1.89 1.97
N MET A 75 20.20 1.16 2.40
CA MET A 75 20.33 -0.07 3.19
C MET A 75 20.86 -1.28 2.39
N GLY A 76 20.98 -1.17 1.07
CA GLY A 76 21.45 -2.25 0.20
C GLY A 76 20.37 -3.27 -0.17
N PHE A 77 19.09 -2.87 -0.21
CA PHE A 77 18.04 -3.76 -0.70
C PHE A 77 18.29 -4.10 -2.17
N THR A 78 18.26 -5.39 -2.49
CA THR A 78 18.26 -5.93 -3.85
C THR A 78 16.87 -6.39 -4.29
N CYS A 79 15.91 -6.45 -3.38
CA CYS A 79 14.50 -6.61 -3.70
C CYS A 79 13.60 -5.80 -2.75
N LEU A 80 12.46 -5.36 -3.26
CA LEU A 80 11.37 -4.81 -2.46
C LEU A 80 10.08 -5.52 -2.87
N ARG A 81 9.44 -6.17 -1.90
CA ARG A 81 8.14 -6.81 -2.12
C ARG A 81 7.05 -5.84 -1.71
N ILE A 82 6.19 -5.48 -2.66
CA ILE A 82 4.98 -4.68 -2.43
C ILE A 82 3.74 -5.46 -2.87
N SER A 83 2.56 -4.95 -2.51
CA SER A 83 1.30 -5.34 -3.15
C SER A 83 0.78 -4.16 -3.94
N ILE A 84 0.28 -4.36 -5.15
CA ILE A 84 -0.48 -3.34 -5.88
C ILE A 84 -1.89 -3.28 -5.26
N ALA A 85 -2.37 -2.07 -4.93
CA ALA A 85 -3.70 -1.88 -4.39
C ALA A 85 -4.76 -2.21 -5.46
N TRP A 86 -5.50 -3.31 -5.30
CA TRP A 86 -6.57 -3.69 -6.26
C TRP A 86 -7.53 -2.52 -6.50
N ALA A 87 -8.05 -1.91 -5.44
CA ALA A 87 -9.01 -0.82 -5.55
C ALA A 87 -8.45 0.47 -6.20
N ARG A 88 -7.13 0.54 -6.50
CA ARG A 88 -6.58 1.59 -7.37
C ARG A 88 -6.69 1.23 -8.85
N ILE A 89 -6.72 -0.06 -9.21
CA ILE A 89 -6.83 -0.54 -10.59
C ILE A 89 -8.30 -0.73 -10.99
N PHE A 90 -9.08 -1.43 -10.15
CA PHE A 90 -10.52 -1.65 -10.33
C PHE A 90 -11.22 -1.25 -9.03
N PRO A 91 -11.61 0.04 -8.88
CA PRO A 91 -12.17 0.59 -7.65
C PRO A 91 -13.34 -0.18 -7.05
N GLN A 92 -14.27 -0.65 -7.89
CA GLN A 92 -15.41 -1.47 -7.51
C GLN A 92 -15.15 -2.96 -7.73
N GLY A 93 -14.19 -3.28 -8.61
CA GLY A 93 -13.72 -4.64 -8.87
C GLY A 93 -14.41 -5.31 -10.05
N ASP A 94 -15.35 -4.63 -10.71
CA ASP A 94 -16.16 -5.12 -11.83
C ASP A 94 -16.19 -4.16 -13.03
N GLU A 95 -15.38 -3.10 -13.01
CA GLU A 95 -15.25 -2.20 -14.16
C GLU A 95 -14.67 -2.92 -15.38
N ALA A 96 -15.12 -2.54 -16.58
CA ALA A 96 -14.62 -3.11 -17.82
C ALA A 96 -13.20 -2.63 -18.16
N GLU A 97 -12.87 -1.39 -17.79
CA GLU A 97 -11.58 -0.74 -18.03
C GLU A 97 -10.95 -0.35 -16.70
N PRO A 98 -9.62 -0.41 -16.57
CA PRO A 98 -8.92 -0.05 -15.35
C PRO A 98 -8.94 1.47 -15.12
N ASN A 99 -8.72 1.86 -13.86
CA ASN A 99 -8.44 3.23 -13.50
C ASN A 99 -7.00 3.60 -13.87
N GLU A 100 -6.84 4.37 -14.94
CA GLU A 100 -5.53 4.78 -15.49
C GLU A 100 -4.67 5.53 -14.48
N ALA A 101 -5.26 6.33 -13.58
CA ALA A 101 -4.49 7.03 -12.55
C ALA A 101 -3.86 6.08 -11.53
N GLY A 102 -4.42 4.89 -11.33
CA GLY A 102 -3.84 3.85 -10.49
C GLY A 102 -2.81 2.96 -11.20
N LEU A 103 -2.69 3.06 -12.53
CA LEU A 103 -1.69 2.37 -13.34
C LEU A 103 -0.40 3.18 -13.55
N ALA A 104 -0.51 4.51 -13.51
CA ALA A 104 0.59 5.46 -13.70
C ALA A 104 1.61 5.42 -12.55
#